data_AF-A0A4Q4BQ62-F1
#
_entry.id   AF-A0A4Q4BQ62-F1
#
_cell.length_a   1.000
_cell.length_b   1.000
_cell.length_c   1.000
_cell.angle_alpha   90.00
_cell.angle_beta   90.00
_cell.angle_gamma   90.00
#
_symmetry.space_group_name_H-M   'P 1'
#
loop_
_entity.id
_entity.type
_entity.pdbx_description
1 polymer ?
#
loop_
_entity_poly.entity_id
_entity_poly.type
_entity_poly.pdbx_seq_one_letter_code
_entity_poly.pdbx_strand_id
1 'polypeptide(L)'
;PALPTVVTGNQFEQVFSVSFEGADGLMFTGNRLAGPGAAAISVKGGTGIVLAGNRVVSAASGAGLRLSGVLRQVAILGNLMTKGGRNGMQIDGTTRGLLLRGNVLAGNAEAGVSIRNATCVAVQGNIILGNGSAGLRLDRSGAARIADNAILGNGGAGIEVEAQTGLGTVLVSDNLISRNREGLRAAGLGEVRLEGNDLADQVPRQFAGDFSPWLAPYLTGGAGLVIPAAAQSGTSPTAPCTSE
;
A
#
# COMPACT_ATOMS: atom_id res chain seq x y z
N PRO A 1 -12.94 -31.66 2.64
CA PRO A 1 -12.45 -30.27 2.83
C PRO A 1 -10.92 -30.23 2.69
N ALA A 2 -10.38 -29.41 1.78
CA ALA A 2 -8.95 -29.15 1.77
C ALA A 2 -8.60 -28.37 3.05
N LEU A 3 -7.66 -28.88 3.84
CA LEU A 3 -7.18 -28.18 5.02
C LEU A 3 -6.47 -26.89 4.59
N PRO A 4 -6.63 -25.78 5.34
CA PRO A 4 -5.92 -24.54 5.04
C PRO A 4 -4.40 -24.77 5.11
N THR A 5 -3.65 -24.14 4.21
CA THR A 5 -2.19 -24.16 4.29
C THR A 5 -1.75 -23.24 5.42
N VAL A 6 -1.12 -23.80 6.46
CA VAL A 6 -0.65 -23.07 7.64
C VAL A 6 0.86 -23.19 7.76
N VAL A 7 1.56 -22.06 7.76
CA VAL A 7 3.02 -21.98 7.91
C VAL A 7 3.31 -20.94 8.98
N THR A 8 3.71 -21.40 10.18
CA THR A 8 3.85 -20.55 11.36
C THR A 8 5.20 -20.70 12.06
N GLY A 9 5.82 -19.59 12.45
CA GLY A 9 7.00 -19.58 13.32
C GLY A 9 8.29 -20.16 12.71
N ASN A 10 8.39 -20.24 11.38
CA ASN A 10 9.54 -20.84 10.70
C ASN A 10 10.65 -19.82 10.43
N GLN A 11 11.86 -20.32 10.22
CA GLN A 11 13.02 -19.56 9.76
C GLN A 11 13.48 -20.08 8.40
N PHE A 12 13.50 -19.19 7.41
CA PHE A 12 13.96 -19.48 6.05
C PHE A 12 15.22 -18.65 5.78
N GLU A 13 16.35 -19.35 5.61
CA GLU A 13 17.65 -18.74 5.31
C GLU A 13 18.14 -19.24 3.96
N GLN A 14 18.75 -18.35 3.17
CA GLN A 14 19.33 -18.70 1.87
C GLN A 14 18.35 -19.38 0.90
N VAL A 15 17.06 -19.17 1.09
CA VAL A 15 16.02 -19.65 0.16
C VAL A 15 15.93 -18.71 -1.03
N PHE A 16 15.49 -19.22 -2.18
CA PHE A 16 15.24 -18.35 -3.32
C PHE A 16 13.95 -17.53 -3.12
N SER A 17 12.86 -18.20 -2.71
CA SER A 17 11.53 -17.64 -2.44
C SER A 17 10.71 -18.67 -1.66
N VAL A 18 9.77 -18.23 -0.83
CA VAL A 18 8.67 -19.05 -0.32
C VAL A 18 7.42 -18.72 -1.13
N SER A 19 6.98 -19.67 -1.96
CA SER A 19 5.97 -19.41 -3.00
C SER A 19 4.72 -20.27 -2.83
N PHE A 20 3.56 -19.65 -3.01
CA PHE A 20 2.25 -20.29 -2.97
C PHE A 20 1.46 -19.96 -4.25
N GLU A 21 0.78 -20.94 -4.82
CA GLU A 21 -0.10 -20.78 -5.98
C GLU A 21 -1.47 -21.40 -5.66
N GLY A 22 -2.56 -20.67 -5.91
CA GLY A 22 -3.90 -21.11 -5.52
C GLY A 22 -4.07 -21.20 -3.99
N ALA A 23 -3.67 -20.15 -3.29
CA ALA A 23 -3.43 -20.15 -1.85
C ALA A 23 -4.70 -19.89 -1.01
N ASP A 24 -5.79 -20.59 -1.29
CA ASP A 24 -7.05 -20.42 -0.58
C ASP A 24 -6.90 -20.77 0.91
N GLY A 25 -7.25 -19.82 1.78
CA GLY A 25 -7.14 -19.96 3.23
C GLY A 25 -5.71 -19.99 3.77
N LEU A 26 -4.72 -19.52 3.00
CA LEU A 26 -3.32 -19.49 3.44
C LEU A 26 -3.15 -18.65 4.72
N MET A 27 -2.53 -19.24 5.72
CA MET A 27 -2.04 -18.56 6.92
C MET A 27 -0.51 -18.67 6.97
N PHE A 28 0.17 -17.55 6.72
CA PHE A 28 1.63 -17.43 6.82
C PHE A 28 1.98 -16.46 7.94
N THR A 29 2.32 -16.96 9.12
CA THR A 29 2.38 -16.15 10.34
C THR A 29 3.67 -16.28 11.13
N GLY A 30 4.20 -15.17 11.64
CA GLY A 30 5.36 -15.19 12.54
C GLY A 30 6.64 -15.77 11.95
N ASN A 31 6.77 -15.84 10.61
CA ASN A 31 7.95 -16.43 9.97
C ASN A 31 9.06 -15.40 9.77
N ARG A 32 10.31 -15.86 9.73
CA ARG A 32 11.49 -15.05 9.47
C ARG A 32 12.16 -15.48 8.18
N LEU A 33 12.42 -14.52 7.29
CA LEU A 33 13.13 -14.74 6.03
C LEU A 33 14.32 -13.80 5.94
N ALA A 34 15.50 -14.35 5.64
CA ALA A 34 16.74 -13.58 5.54
C ALA A 34 17.49 -13.92 4.23
N GLY A 35 17.85 -12.86 3.49
CA GLY A 35 18.65 -12.98 2.27
C GLY A 35 18.02 -13.75 1.10
N PRO A 36 16.69 -13.67 0.84
CA PRO A 36 16.12 -14.42 -0.27
C PRO A 36 16.61 -13.92 -1.63
N GLY A 37 16.80 -14.85 -2.57
CA GLY A 37 17.33 -14.56 -3.91
C GLY A 37 16.37 -13.82 -4.84
N ALA A 38 15.06 -13.87 -4.56
CA ALA A 38 14.01 -13.19 -5.32
C ALA A 38 13.00 -12.51 -4.37
N ALA A 39 11.70 -12.49 -4.72
CA ALA A 39 10.68 -12.06 -3.78
C ALA A 39 10.65 -13.02 -2.59
N ALA A 40 10.69 -12.52 -1.34
CA ALA A 40 10.85 -13.40 -0.18
C ALA A 40 9.62 -14.29 0.02
N ILE A 41 8.44 -13.67 -0.02
CA ILE A 41 7.14 -14.33 0.02
C ILE A 41 6.45 -14.01 -1.29
N SER A 42 6.01 -15.03 -2.03
CA SER A 42 5.27 -14.87 -3.27
C SER A 42 3.95 -15.63 -3.20
N VAL A 43 2.83 -14.94 -3.38
CA VAL A 43 1.51 -15.59 -3.47
C VAL A 43 0.86 -15.25 -4.80
N LYS A 44 0.51 -16.28 -5.57
CA LYS A 44 -0.15 -16.17 -6.87
C LYS A 44 -1.55 -16.75 -6.80
N GLY A 45 -2.53 -15.86 -6.70
CA GLY A 45 -3.94 -16.19 -6.61
C GLY A 45 -4.35 -16.85 -5.29
N GLY A 46 -5.61 -16.63 -4.92
CA GLY A 46 -6.22 -17.24 -3.73
C GLY A 46 -7.23 -16.32 -3.05
N THR A 47 -7.99 -16.89 -2.11
CA THR A 47 -8.95 -16.18 -1.28
C THR A 47 -8.67 -16.37 0.22
N GLY A 48 -8.95 -15.35 1.04
CA GLY A 48 -8.84 -15.49 2.50
C GLY A 48 -7.39 -15.71 2.97
N ILE A 49 -6.45 -14.96 2.40
CA ILE A 49 -5.02 -15.07 2.70
C ILE A 49 -4.66 -14.16 3.87
N VAL A 50 -3.95 -14.71 4.87
CA VAL A 50 -3.45 -13.97 6.03
C VAL A 50 -1.93 -14.08 6.08
N LEU A 51 -1.25 -12.93 5.94
CA LEU A 51 0.18 -12.79 6.11
C LEU A 51 0.43 -11.91 7.33
N ALA A 52 0.76 -12.50 8.49
CA ALA A 52 0.80 -11.76 9.75
C ALA A 52 2.10 -11.91 10.54
N GLY A 53 2.67 -10.82 11.05
CA GLY A 53 3.82 -10.86 11.95
C GLY A 53 5.10 -11.43 11.33
N ASN A 54 5.21 -11.46 10.00
CA ASN A 54 6.40 -11.98 9.33
C ASN A 54 7.50 -10.92 9.27
N ARG A 55 8.75 -11.38 9.30
CA ARG A 55 9.93 -10.53 9.18
C ARG A 55 10.76 -10.93 7.98
N VAL A 56 10.87 -10.02 7.02
CA VAL A 56 11.75 -10.17 5.86
C VAL A 56 12.86 -9.12 5.94
N VAL A 57 14.10 -9.58 5.87
CA VAL A 57 15.28 -8.72 5.85
C VAL A 57 16.12 -9.04 4.62
N SER A 58 16.50 -7.99 3.89
CA SER A 58 17.47 -8.09 2.79
C SER A 58 17.04 -9.06 1.68
N ALA A 59 15.81 -8.92 1.17
CA ALA A 59 15.44 -9.56 -0.08
C ALA A 59 16.33 -9.01 -1.20
N ALA A 60 17.20 -9.85 -1.77
CA ALA A 60 18.37 -9.41 -2.53
C ALA A 60 17.97 -8.53 -3.73
N SER A 61 17.41 -9.13 -4.77
CA SER A 61 16.97 -8.45 -6.00
C SER A 61 15.44 -8.41 -6.15
N GLY A 62 14.71 -8.78 -5.09
CA GLY A 62 13.25 -8.94 -5.12
C GLY A 62 12.51 -8.10 -4.09
N ALA A 63 11.19 -8.21 -4.13
CA ALA A 63 10.31 -7.56 -3.16
C ALA A 63 10.30 -8.34 -1.82
N GLY A 64 10.01 -7.66 -0.71
CA GLY A 64 9.78 -8.36 0.56
C GLY A 64 8.56 -9.29 0.48
N LEU A 65 7.49 -8.82 -0.16
CA LEU A 65 6.30 -9.61 -0.47
C LEU A 65 5.83 -9.30 -1.89
N ARG A 66 5.50 -10.34 -2.65
CA ARG A 66 4.84 -10.23 -3.95
C ARG A 66 3.50 -10.94 -3.92
N LEU A 67 2.45 -10.22 -4.28
CA LEU A 67 1.12 -10.76 -4.54
C LEU A 67 0.79 -10.59 -6.02
N SER A 68 0.28 -11.64 -6.67
CA SER A 68 -0.12 -11.58 -8.08
C SER A 68 -1.31 -12.49 -8.41
N GLY A 69 -1.83 -12.41 -9.63
CA GLY A 69 -2.99 -13.18 -10.08
C GLY A 69 -4.32 -12.59 -9.58
N VAL A 70 -5.33 -13.45 -9.38
CA VAL A 70 -6.66 -13.05 -8.88
C VAL A 70 -6.73 -13.32 -7.38
N LEU A 71 -6.87 -12.26 -6.59
CA LEU A 71 -6.81 -12.30 -5.13
C LEU A 71 -8.06 -11.71 -4.51
N ARG A 72 -8.57 -12.34 -3.44
CA ARG A 72 -9.73 -11.85 -2.70
C ARG A 72 -9.48 -11.97 -1.20
N GLN A 73 -9.92 -10.96 -0.43
CA GLN A 73 -9.84 -10.98 1.03
C GLN A 73 -8.43 -11.30 1.54
N VAL A 74 -7.50 -10.38 1.30
CA VAL A 74 -6.09 -10.53 1.71
C VAL A 74 -5.81 -9.59 2.87
N ALA A 75 -5.33 -10.13 3.99
CA ALA A 75 -4.91 -9.38 5.16
C ALA A 75 -3.40 -9.49 5.37
N ILE A 76 -2.72 -8.35 5.37
CA ILE A 76 -1.28 -8.21 5.60
C ILE A 76 -1.11 -7.40 6.89
N LEU A 77 -0.76 -8.08 7.98
CA LEU A 77 -0.89 -7.54 9.34
C LEU A 77 0.45 -7.56 10.09
N GLY A 78 0.92 -6.42 10.58
CA GLY A 78 2.06 -6.41 11.51
C GLY A 78 3.37 -6.95 10.96
N ASN A 79 3.59 -6.93 9.64
CA ASN A 79 4.81 -7.47 9.03
C ASN A 79 5.92 -6.41 8.99
N LEU A 80 7.17 -6.87 9.06
CA LEU A 80 8.37 -6.06 8.92
C LEU A 80 9.09 -6.43 7.63
N MET A 81 9.12 -5.52 6.64
CA MET A 81 9.83 -5.71 5.38
C MET A 81 10.91 -4.63 5.23
N THR A 82 12.18 -5.03 5.30
CA THR A 82 13.29 -4.07 5.37
C THR A 82 14.43 -4.40 4.45
N LYS A 83 15.08 -3.33 3.95
CA LYS A 83 16.33 -3.42 3.17
C LYS A 83 16.22 -4.32 1.92
N GLY A 84 15.03 -4.45 1.33
CA GLY A 84 14.84 -5.18 0.09
C GLY A 84 15.41 -4.42 -1.12
N GLY A 85 15.88 -5.15 -2.13
CA GLY A 85 16.41 -4.57 -3.37
C GLY A 85 15.35 -4.09 -4.35
N ARG A 86 14.06 -4.29 -4.06
CA ARG A 86 12.93 -3.70 -4.80
C ARG A 86 11.90 -3.12 -3.84
N ASN A 87 10.61 -3.26 -4.13
CA ASN A 87 9.53 -2.78 -3.24
C ASN A 87 9.49 -3.57 -1.92
N GLY A 88 9.11 -2.95 -0.81
CA GLY A 88 8.83 -3.67 0.42
C GLY A 88 7.67 -4.66 0.22
N MET A 89 6.56 -4.16 -0.34
CA MET A 89 5.42 -4.97 -0.78
C MET A 89 5.02 -4.59 -2.21
N GLN A 90 4.90 -5.59 -3.08
CA GLN A 90 4.46 -5.46 -4.45
C GLN A 90 3.17 -6.26 -4.64
N ILE A 91 2.05 -5.56 -4.81
CA ILE A 91 0.75 -6.15 -5.10
C ILE A 91 0.44 -5.85 -6.57
N ASP A 92 0.56 -6.88 -7.40
CA ASP A 92 0.46 -6.80 -8.85
C ASP A 92 -0.49 -7.89 -9.38
N GLY A 93 -1.79 -7.68 -9.15
CA GLY A 93 -2.84 -8.62 -9.51
C GLY A 93 -4.22 -8.02 -9.27
N THR A 94 -5.24 -8.60 -9.90
CA THR A 94 -6.64 -8.20 -9.72
C THR A 94 -7.08 -8.56 -8.31
N THR A 95 -7.00 -7.58 -7.41
CA THR A 95 -7.19 -7.78 -5.97
C THR A 95 -8.47 -7.09 -5.49
N ARG A 96 -9.31 -7.80 -4.74
CA ARG A 96 -10.50 -7.23 -4.08
C ARG A 96 -10.50 -7.48 -2.57
N GLY A 97 -10.63 -6.43 -1.77
CA GLY A 97 -10.61 -6.54 -0.31
C GLY A 97 -9.20 -6.80 0.20
N LEU A 98 -8.35 -5.78 0.10
CA LEU A 98 -6.96 -5.82 0.56
C LEU A 98 -6.82 -4.95 1.80
N LEU A 99 -6.39 -5.55 2.92
CA LEU A 99 -6.10 -4.85 4.16
C LEU A 99 -4.59 -4.91 4.45
N LEU A 100 -3.96 -3.74 4.56
CA LEU A 100 -2.61 -3.56 5.08
C LEU A 100 -2.70 -2.82 6.40
N ARG A 101 -2.41 -3.49 7.51
CA ARG A 101 -2.49 -2.86 8.84
C ARG A 101 -1.26 -3.10 9.70
N GLY A 102 -0.74 -2.04 10.32
CA GLY A 102 0.33 -2.14 11.31
C GLY A 102 1.68 -2.63 10.75
N ASN A 103 1.90 -2.57 9.44
CA ASN A 103 3.14 -3.04 8.83
C ASN A 103 4.22 -1.96 8.90
N VAL A 104 5.48 -2.40 8.91
CA VAL A 104 6.66 -1.54 8.86
C VAL A 104 7.45 -1.83 7.58
N LEU A 105 7.54 -0.84 6.70
CA LEU A 105 8.20 -0.90 5.39
C LEU A 105 9.34 0.10 5.36
N ALA A 106 10.58 -0.36 5.54
CA ALA A 106 11.70 0.54 5.78
C ALA A 106 12.94 0.27 4.92
N GLY A 107 13.47 1.32 4.30
CA GLY A 107 14.76 1.26 3.61
C GLY A 107 14.79 0.32 2.41
N ASN A 108 13.66 0.10 1.75
CA ASN A 108 13.60 -0.69 0.52
C ASN A 108 14.05 0.18 -0.67
N ALA A 109 14.70 -0.41 -1.66
CA ALA A 109 15.33 0.33 -2.75
C ALA A 109 14.31 1.01 -3.70
N GLU A 110 13.11 0.46 -3.83
CA GLU A 110 12.02 1.04 -4.62
C GLU A 110 10.93 1.63 -3.69
N ALA A 111 9.65 1.29 -3.86
CA ALA A 111 8.57 1.80 -3.03
C ALA A 111 8.44 1.02 -1.72
N GLY A 112 7.90 1.65 -0.69
CA GLY A 112 7.51 0.92 0.53
C GLY A 112 6.42 -0.11 0.21
N VAL A 113 5.32 0.39 -0.37
CA VAL A 113 4.20 -0.40 -0.86
C VAL A 113 3.81 0.08 -2.26
N SER A 114 3.70 -0.85 -3.22
CA SER A 114 3.15 -0.59 -4.56
C SER A 114 1.95 -1.49 -4.78
N ILE A 115 0.77 -0.89 -4.96
CA ILE A 115 -0.50 -1.57 -5.20
C ILE A 115 -0.95 -1.25 -6.62
N ARG A 116 -1.21 -2.29 -7.42
CA ARG A 116 -1.72 -2.16 -8.78
C ARG A 116 -2.99 -2.98 -8.97
N ASN A 117 -3.97 -2.43 -9.68
CA ASN A 117 -5.21 -3.11 -10.07
C ASN A 117 -6.01 -3.69 -8.88
N ALA A 118 -6.18 -2.89 -7.82
CA ALA A 118 -6.89 -3.30 -6.62
C ALA A 118 -8.18 -2.48 -6.39
N THR A 119 -9.18 -3.10 -5.78
CA THR A 119 -10.43 -2.44 -5.35
C THR A 119 -10.73 -2.81 -3.90
N CYS A 120 -11.31 -1.87 -3.14
CA CYS A 120 -11.45 -2.01 -1.70
C CYS A 120 -10.13 -2.27 -1.00
N VAL A 121 -9.28 -1.26 -1.06
CA VAL A 121 -7.98 -1.23 -0.38
C VAL A 121 -8.11 -0.44 0.91
N ALA A 122 -7.69 -1.04 2.03
CA ALA A 122 -7.54 -0.36 3.31
C ALA A 122 -6.07 -0.40 3.73
N VAL A 123 -5.45 0.77 3.91
CA VAL A 123 -4.07 0.92 4.39
C VAL A 123 -4.13 1.71 5.70
N GLN A 124 -3.96 1.02 6.83
CA GLN A 124 -4.17 1.61 8.15
C GLN A 124 -2.99 1.43 9.12
N GLY A 125 -2.57 2.49 9.79
CA GLY A 125 -1.63 2.35 10.91
C GLY A 125 -0.26 1.80 10.51
N ASN A 126 0.16 1.96 9.26
CA ASN A 126 1.45 1.46 8.78
C ASN A 126 2.53 2.53 8.95
N ILE A 127 3.76 2.08 9.12
CA ILE A 127 4.96 2.94 9.13
C ILE A 127 5.75 2.67 7.86
N ILE A 128 5.85 3.66 6.99
CA ILE A 128 6.49 3.56 5.69
C ILE A 128 7.60 4.61 5.60
N LEU A 129 8.85 4.18 5.78
CA LEU A 129 9.96 5.12 5.97
C LEU A 129 11.20 4.87 5.10
N GLY A 130 11.78 5.94 4.59
CA GLY A 130 13.11 5.91 3.99
C GLY A 130 13.25 4.97 2.78
N ASN A 131 12.17 4.70 2.04
CA ASN A 131 12.23 3.89 0.83
C ASN A 131 12.73 4.73 -0.36
N GLY A 132 13.36 4.12 -1.36
CA GLY A 132 14.06 4.84 -2.43
C GLY A 132 13.15 5.58 -3.43
N SER A 133 11.86 5.23 -3.49
CA SER A 133 10.86 5.90 -4.32
C SER A 133 9.62 6.30 -3.52
N ALA A 134 8.40 6.04 -4.01
CA ALA A 134 7.18 6.37 -3.29
C ALA A 134 7.08 5.61 -1.96
N GLY A 135 6.51 6.24 -0.92
CA GLY A 135 6.14 5.52 0.29
C GLY A 135 5.06 4.50 -0.03
N LEU A 136 3.88 4.99 -0.38
CA LEU A 136 2.71 4.22 -0.80
C LEU A 136 2.29 4.65 -2.20
N ARG A 137 2.22 3.70 -3.13
CA ARG A 137 1.68 3.92 -4.48
C ARG A 137 0.42 3.10 -4.70
N LEU A 138 -0.64 3.76 -5.18
CA LEU A 138 -1.84 3.14 -5.74
C LEU A 138 -1.90 3.46 -7.23
N ASP A 139 -1.83 2.42 -8.06
CA ASP A 139 -1.87 2.50 -9.52
C ASP A 139 -3.08 1.70 -10.04
N ARG A 140 -3.88 2.29 -10.93
CA ARG A 140 -5.08 1.65 -11.51
C ARG A 140 -6.01 1.02 -10.49
N SER A 141 -6.11 1.63 -9.31
CA SER A 141 -6.90 1.13 -8.19
C SER A 141 -8.17 1.96 -8.00
N GLY A 142 -9.23 1.30 -7.51
CA GLY A 142 -10.53 1.93 -7.25
C GLY A 142 -10.65 2.47 -5.83
N ALA A 143 -11.79 2.22 -5.18
CA ALA A 143 -12.06 2.69 -3.82
C ALA A 143 -10.96 2.27 -2.83
N ALA A 144 -10.43 3.24 -2.08
CA ALA A 144 -9.42 3.01 -1.07
C ALA A 144 -9.60 3.92 0.16
N ARG A 145 -9.16 3.42 1.31
CA ARG A 145 -9.00 4.19 2.55
C ARG A 145 -7.56 4.09 3.02
N ILE A 146 -6.90 5.23 3.16
CA ILE A 146 -5.52 5.35 3.62
C ILE A 146 -5.58 6.18 4.89
N ALA A 147 -5.49 5.53 6.05
CA ALA A 147 -5.76 6.15 7.34
C ALA A 147 -4.66 5.90 8.38
N ASP A 148 -4.39 6.85 9.25
CA ASP A 148 -3.53 6.66 10.43
C ASP A 148 -2.09 6.21 10.10
N ASN A 149 -1.57 6.45 8.89
CA ASN A 149 -0.23 6.00 8.51
C ASN A 149 0.83 7.06 8.80
N ALA A 150 2.04 6.62 9.15
CA ALA A 150 3.23 7.45 9.20
C ALA A 150 4.10 7.19 7.97
N ILE A 151 4.17 8.16 7.05
CA ILE A 151 4.84 8.04 5.76
C ILE A 151 5.95 9.08 5.66
N LEU A 152 7.19 8.64 5.88
CA LEU A 152 8.28 9.53 6.29
C LEU A 152 9.54 9.36 5.44
N GLY A 153 10.11 10.45 4.96
CA GLY A 153 11.48 10.42 4.43
C GLY A 153 11.68 9.57 3.17
N ASN A 154 10.62 9.28 2.40
CA ASN A 154 10.73 8.47 1.18
C ASN A 154 11.29 9.30 0.02
N GLY A 155 12.06 8.64 -0.86
CA GLY A 155 12.78 9.27 -1.97
C GLY A 155 11.88 9.84 -3.07
N GLY A 156 10.60 9.49 -3.09
CA GLY A 156 9.56 10.00 -3.99
C GLY A 156 8.39 10.64 -3.23
N ALA A 157 7.18 10.49 -3.75
CA ALA A 157 5.98 10.94 -3.06
C ALA A 157 5.73 10.11 -1.79
N GLY A 158 5.20 10.71 -0.72
CA GLY A 158 4.70 9.97 0.43
C GLY A 158 3.57 9.04 -0.02
N ILE A 159 2.50 9.64 -0.55
CA ILE A 159 1.40 8.90 -1.20
C ILE A 159 1.31 9.32 -2.66
N GLU A 160 1.31 8.34 -3.56
CA GLU A 160 1.12 8.52 -4.99
C GLU A 160 -0.16 7.79 -5.45
N VAL A 161 -1.08 8.51 -6.08
CA VAL A 161 -2.33 7.98 -6.63
C VAL A 161 -2.32 8.19 -8.15
N GLU A 162 -2.36 7.10 -8.91
CA GLU A 162 -2.22 7.14 -10.37
C GLU A 162 -3.31 6.34 -11.07
N ALA A 163 -3.85 6.92 -12.15
CA ALA A 163 -4.77 6.30 -13.09
C ALA A 163 -5.95 5.59 -12.42
N GLN A 164 -6.62 6.24 -11.45
CA GLN A 164 -7.70 5.63 -10.68
C GLN A 164 -8.76 4.99 -11.60
N THR A 165 -9.22 3.79 -11.24
CA THR A 165 -10.19 3.05 -12.03
C THR A 165 -11.56 3.00 -11.34
N GLY A 166 -12.63 3.07 -12.12
CA GLY A 166 -13.99 3.07 -11.61
C GLY A 166 -14.40 4.38 -10.93
N LEU A 167 -15.48 4.33 -10.14
CA LEU A 167 -16.08 5.48 -9.45
C LEU A 167 -15.80 5.48 -7.95
N GLY A 168 -14.82 4.70 -7.49
CA GLY A 168 -14.55 4.54 -6.07
C GLY A 168 -13.76 5.72 -5.50
N THR A 169 -14.25 6.31 -4.41
CA THR A 169 -13.53 7.39 -3.71
C THR A 169 -12.26 6.86 -3.05
N VAL A 170 -11.17 7.63 -3.15
CA VAL A 170 -9.98 7.46 -2.31
C VAL A 170 -10.06 8.43 -1.15
N LEU A 171 -10.18 7.91 0.06
CA LEU A 171 -10.12 8.69 1.29
C LEU A 171 -8.71 8.59 1.88
N VAL A 172 -8.05 9.73 2.04
CA VAL A 172 -6.77 9.87 2.72
C VAL A 172 -7.03 10.64 4.01
N SER A 173 -6.99 9.98 5.16
CA SER A 173 -7.28 10.63 6.43
C SER A 173 -6.23 10.41 7.51
N ASP A 174 -5.99 11.41 8.35
CA ASP A 174 -5.23 11.26 9.60
C ASP A 174 -3.82 10.68 9.41
N ASN A 175 -3.20 10.89 8.24
CA ASN A 175 -1.85 10.43 7.98
C ASN A 175 -0.82 11.50 8.37
N LEU A 176 0.28 11.08 8.98
CA LEU A 176 1.47 11.88 9.14
C LEU A 176 2.37 11.69 7.90
N ILE A 177 2.51 12.74 7.10
CA ILE A 177 3.29 12.71 5.86
C ILE A 177 4.36 13.79 5.97
N SER A 178 5.63 13.39 6.03
CA SER A 178 6.72 14.32 6.30
C SER A 178 8.02 13.92 5.62
N ARG A 179 8.82 14.92 5.20
CA ARG A 179 10.17 14.76 4.65
C ARG A 179 10.28 13.84 3.42
N ASN A 180 9.18 13.54 2.74
CA ASN A 180 9.21 12.84 1.45
C ASN A 180 9.63 13.82 0.35
N ARG A 181 10.11 13.37 -0.83
CA ARG A 181 10.38 14.30 -1.94
C ARG A 181 9.14 15.10 -2.34
N GLU A 182 7.98 14.47 -2.30
CA GLU A 182 6.66 15.12 -2.45
C GLU A 182 5.72 14.54 -1.37
N GLY A 183 4.77 15.30 -0.84
CA GLY A 183 3.82 14.77 0.14
C GLY A 183 2.79 13.84 -0.52
N LEU A 184 1.86 14.45 -1.24
CA LEU A 184 0.83 13.79 -2.03
C LEU A 184 1.07 14.08 -3.51
N ARG A 185 1.03 13.04 -4.34
CA ARG A 185 1.11 13.15 -5.80
C ARG A 185 -0.09 12.46 -6.45
N ALA A 186 -0.62 13.08 -7.48
CA ALA A 186 -1.68 12.49 -8.30
C ALA A 186 -1.45 12.61 -9.80
N ALA A 187 -1.97 11.64 -10.55
CA ALA A 187 -2.14 11.73 -12.00
C ALA A 187 -3.33 10.88 -12.45
N GLY A 188 -4.34 11.48 -13.11
CA GLY A 188 -5.54 10.77 -13.56
C GLY A 188 -6.48 10.41 -12.39
N LEU A 189 -7.03 11.44 -11.75
CA LEU A 189 -7.83 11.32 -10.52
C LEU A 189 -9.30 10.95 -10.77
N GLY A 190 -9.78 10.03 -9.94
CA GLY A 190 -11.19 9.93 -9.52
C GLY A 190 -11.48 10.89 -8.36
N GLU A 191 -12.59 10.71 -7.64
CA GLU A 191 -12.81 11.51 -6.42
C GLU A 191 -11.78 11.14 -5.34
N VAL A 192 -11.15 12.16 -4.75
CA VAL A 192 -10.28 12.02 -3.59
C VAL A 192 -10.79 12.90 -2.45
N ARG A 193 -10.79 12.38 -1.23
CA ARG A 193 -11.10 13.13 -0.02
C ARG A 193 -9.89 13.16 0.89
N LEU A 194 -9.52 14.34 1.37
CA LEU A 194 -8.40 14.56 2.27
C LEU A 194 -8.94 15.12 3.60
N GLU A 195 -8.69 14.45 4.72
CA GLU A 195 -9.24 14.83 6.03
C GLU A 195 -8.18 14.64 7.11
N GLY A 196 -7.97 15.61 8.02
CA GLY A 196 -7.11 15.41 9.20
C GLY A 196 -5.62 15.06 8.97
N ASN A 197 -5.11 15.05 7.73
CA ASN A 197 -3.71 14.71 7.47
C ASN A 197 -2.76 15.81 7.99
N ASP A 198 -1.62 15.38 8.55
CA ASP A 198 -0.53 16.27 8.95
C ASP A 198 0.57 16.29 7.88
N LEU A 199 0.72 17.45 7.24
CA LEU A 199 1.77 17.75 6.27
C LEU A 199 2.65 18.94 6.71
N ALA A 200 2.62 19.33 7.99
CA ALA A 200 3.32 20.53 8.47
C ALA A 200 4.83 20.46 8.21
N ASP A 201 5.42 19.28 8.45
CA ASP A 201 6.84 18.99 8.21
C ASP A 201 7.13 18.40 6.82
N GLN A 202 6.18 18.47 5.88
CA GLN A 202 6.37 17.96 4.53
C GLN A 202 7.09 19.00 3.67
N VAL A 203 8.34 18.70 3.30
CA VAL A 203 9.21 19.53 2.45
C VAL A 203 9.89 18.65 1.41
N PRO A 204 10.23 19.18 0.20
CA PRO A 204 10.07 20.56 -0.25
C PRO A 204 8.66 20.92 -0.74
N ARG A 205 7.79 19.94 -0.98
CA ARG A 205 6.46 20.17 -1.56
C ARG A 205 5.42 19.28 -0.92
N GLN A 206 4.28 19.86 -0.55
CA GLN A 206 3.15 19.15 0.00
C GLN A 206 2.41 18.41 -1.11
N PHE A 207 1.95 19.12 -2.15
CA PHE A 207 1.18 18.54 -3.26
C PHE A 207 1.95 18.54 -4.58
N ALA A 208 1.63 17.58 -5.44
CA ALA A 208 2.25 17.39 -6.75
C ALA A 208 1.30 16.77 -7.77
N GLY A 209 1.62 16.96 -9.05
CA GLY A 209 0.78 16.48 -10.16
C GLY A 209 -0.61 17.10 -10.11
N ASP A 210 -1.65 16.30 -10.30
CA ASP A 210 -3.05 16.74 -10.31
C ASP A 210 -3.54 17.25 -8.95
N PHE A 211 -2.81 16.98 -7.87
CA PHE A 211 -3.08 17.62 -6.57
C PHE A 211 -2.58 19.06 -6.50
N SER A 212 -1.68 19.50 -7.37
CA SER A 212 -1.04 20.83 -7.25
C SER A 212 -2.05 22.00 -7.14
N PRO A 213 -3.14 22.06 -7.94
CA PRO A 213 -4.14 23.14 -7.83
C PRO A 213 -4.92 23.14 -6.50
N TRP A 214 -4.92 22.02 -5.78
CA TRP A 214 -5.72 21.80 -4.58
C TRP A 214 -5.00 22.17 -3.29
N LEU A 215 -3.73 22.58 -3.35
CA LEU A 215 -2.95 22.94 -2.17
C LEU A 215 -3.54 24.15 -1.43
N ALA A 216 -3.87 25.23 -2.13
CA ALA A 216 -4.45 26.41 -1.49
C ALA A 216 -5.80 26.09 -0.82
N PRO A 217 -6.78 25.44 -1.52
CA PRO A 217 -8.00 24.96 -0.88
C PRO A 217 -7.76 24.04 0.32
N TYR A 218 -6.74 23.17 0.28
CA TYR A 218 -6.40 22.29 1.39
C TYR A 218 -5.90 23.05 2.62
N LEU A 219 -5.08 24.09 2.43
CA LEU A 219 -4.53 24.88 3.53
C LEU A 219 -5.55 25.85 4.15
N THR A 220 -6.55 26.28 3.37
CA THR A 220 -7.58 27.22 3.84
C THR A 220 -8.89 26.54 4.21
N GLY A 221 -9.13 25.34 3.69
CA GLY A 221 -10.32 24.54 3.95
C GLY A 221 -10.14 23.80 5.26
N GLY A 222 -11.07 23.99 6.21
CA GLY A 222 -10.98 23.45 7.57
C GLY A 222 -10.95 21.91 7.64
N ALA A 223 -12.07 21.30 8.03
CA ALA A 223 -12.12 19.89 8.46
C ALA A 223 -11.92 18.84 7.35
N GLY A 224 -11.82 19.24 6.08
CA GLY A 224 -11.60 18.31 4.97
C GLY A 224 -11.67 18.98 3.60
N LEU A 225 -11.09 18.33 2.60
CA LEU A 225 -11.10 18.74 1.20
C LEU A 225 -11.61 17.61 0.30
N VAL A 226 -12.57 17.93 -0.55
CA VAL A 226 -13.02 17.04 -1.64
C VAL A 226 -12.41 17.51 -2.94
N ILE A 227 -11.69 16.61 -3.60
CA ILE A 227 -11.10 16.79 -4.93
C ILE A 227 -11.95 15.97 -5.92
N PRO A 228 -12.71 16.62 -6.82
CA PRO A 228 -13.57 15.94 -7.77
C PRO A 228 -12.76 15.20 -8.84
N ALA A 229 -13.38 14.18 -9.45
CA ALA A 229 -12.81 13.48 -10.59
C ALA A 229 -12.59 14.42 -11.79
N ALA A 230 -11.52 14.19 -12.56
CA ALA A 230 -11.14 15.04 -13.69
C ALA A 230 -12.13 15.02 -14.89
N ALA A 231 -13.06 14.06 -14.94
CA ALA A 231 -14.09 13.97 -15.97
C ALA A 231 -15.48 13.77 -15.37
N GLN A 232 -16.41 14.67 -15.72
CA GLN A 232 -17.82 14.60 -15.35
C GLN A 232 -18.46 13.30 -15.87
N SER A 233 -19.11 12.56 -14.99
CA SER A 233 -20.32 11.82 -15.33
C SER A 233 -21.22 11.88 -14.12
N GLY A 234 -22.52 12.13 -14.31
CA GLY A 234 -23.53 12.32 -13.26
C GLY A 234 -23.83 11.07 -12.41
N THR A 235 -22.80 10.30 -12.08
CA THR A 235 -22.86 9.12 -11.21
C THR A 235 -22.12 9.45 -9.93
N SER A 236 -22.80 9.27 -8.79
CA SER A 236 -22.20 9.55 -7.48
C SER A 236 -21.06 8.57 -7.20
N PRO A 237 -19.92 9.03 -6.67
CA PRO A 237 -18.84 8.15 -6.25
C PRO A 237 -19.36 7.10 -5.27
N THR A 238 -18.85 5.87 -5.36
CA THR A 238 -19.16 4.85 -4.35
C THR A 238 -18.30 5.08 -3.12
N ALA A 239 -18.91 4.94 -1.94
CA ALA A 239 -18.26 5.16 -0.66
C ALA A 239 -16.92 4.41 -0.53
N PRO A 240 -15.95 4.93 0.25
CA PRO A 240 -14.74 4.20 0.60
C PRO A 240 -15.12 2.84 1.20
N CYS A 241 -14.31 1.82 0.94
CA CYS A 241 -14.65 0.49 1.44
C CYS A 241 -14.61 0.45 2.97
N THR A 242 -15.64 -0.15 3.56
CA THR A 242 -15.77 -0.32 5.01
C THR A 242 -14.78 -1.37 5.47
N SER A 243 -13.97 -1.04 6.48
CA SER A 243 -13.14 -1.99 7.19
C SER A 243 -14.04 -2.79 8.14
N GLU A 244 -14.57 -3.91 7.69
CA GLU A 244 -15.02 -4.98 8.59
C GLU A 244 -14.02 -6.13 8.53
#